data_AF-A0AAV3A024-F1
#
_entry.id   AF-A0AAV3A024-F1
#
_cell.length_a   1.000
_cell.length_b   1.000
_cell.length_c   1.000
_cell.angle_alpha   90.00
_cell.angle_beta   90.00
_cell.angle_gamma   90.00
#
_symmetry.space_group_name_H-M   'P 1'
#
loop_
_entity.id
_entity.type
_entity.pdbx_description
1 polymer ?
#
loop_
_entity_poly.entity_id
_entity_poly.type
_entity_poly.pdbx_seq_one_letter_code
_entity_poly.pdbx_strand_id
1 'polypeptide(L)'
;MEDQKKHWVEELFAPHFTTKDLFYETFEPDILLSERVAKERAKKVEGIYQAALCKLQEDEKQERKKRLSRMIIQDYKSSAQETPTAAQSITCASCQNLITSSSKTVGAPDSCIWSEHELNLLRQEMNKKHSEGIQLKLQLDACKLELSELKTKRKETEQELEALRAELAASKRYTECKNVFLKHMQKEDAKKDAEIQFLKKDQRDKVNMLHNLTNSLQQTRREMQDLQLQNNDLEYEVKSLRQQQGLENIFAVENMKLKFSRKVNRLREEIEFIKAEKEKRSDQVNIAGLALK
;
A
#
# COMPACT_ATOMS: atom_id res chain seq x y z
N MET A 1 -25.73 -51.38 -33.14
CA MET A 1 -26.55 -50.26 -33.62
C MET A 1 -25.64 -49.05 -33.70
N GLU A 2 -25.51 -48.56 -34.92
CA GLU A 2 -24.94 -47.28 -35.40
C GLU A 2 -23.58 -46.82 -34.84
N ASP A 3 -22.55 -47.17 -35.61
CA ASP A 3 -21.31 -46.39 -35.72
C ASP A 3 -21.64 -44.95 -36.15
N GLN A 4 -21.76 -44.07 -35.16
CA GLN A 4 -21.79 -42.62 -35.39
C GLN A 4 -20.48 -42.21 -36.05
N LYS A 5 -20.49 -42.07 -37.37
CA LYS A 5 -19.42 -41.45 -38.15
C LYS A 5 -19.16 -40.05 -37.58
N LYS A 6 -18.06 -39.91 -36.84
CA LYS A 6 -17.57 -38.61 -36.36
C LYS A 6 -17.34 -37.71 -37.57
N HIS A 7 -17.81 -36.47 -37.47
CA HIS A 7 -17.64 -35.48 -38.53
C HIS A 7 -16.15 -35.10 -38.60
N TRP A 8 -15.58 -34.98 -39.80
CA TRP A 8 -14.15 -34.63 -40.01
C TRP A 8 -13.70 -33.32 -39.32
N VAL A 9 -14.66 -32.47 -38.92
CA VAL A 9 -14.41 -31.23 -38.18
C VAL A 9 -14.06 -31.53 -36.72
N GLU A 10 -14.65 -32.56 -36.13
CA GLU A 10 -14.36 -33.00 -34.76
C GLU A 10 -13.01 -33.72 -34.65
N GLU A 11 -12.46 -34.25 -35.76
CA GLU A 11 -11.09 -34.80 -35.80
C GLU A 11 -10.02 -33.69 -35.85
N LEU A 12 -10.28 -32.60 -36.57
CA LEU A 12 -9.35 -31.48 -36.68
C LEU A 12 -9.48 -30.48 -35.51
N PHE A 13 -10.66 -30.40 -34.91
CA PHE A 13 -10.99 -29.55 -33.76
C PHE A 13 -11.72 -30.39 -32.73
N ALA A 14 -10.99 -31.27 -32.04
CA ALA A 14 -11.54 -32.00 -30.91
C ALA A 14 -12.11 -30.98 -29.91
N PRO A 15 -13.37 -31.11 -29.47
CA PRO A 15 -13.97 -30.17 -28.52
C PRO A 15 -13.07 -30.07 -27.28
N HIS A 16 -12.53 -28.90 -27.00
CA HIS A 16 -11.68 -28.66 -25.82
C HIS A 16 -12.44 -28.77 -24.49
N PHE A 17 -13.76 -28.96 -24.55
CA PHE A 17 -14.62 -29.11 -23.39
C PHE A 17 -15.55 -30.30 -23.60
N THR A 18 -15.38 -31.29 -22.74
CA THR A 18 -16.27 -32.45 -22.60
C THR A 18 -17.36 -32.10 -21.59
N THR A 19 -18.53 -32.71 -21.67
CA THR A 19 -19.58 -32.58 -20.63
C THR A 19 -19.10 -32.99 -19.24
N LYS A 20 -18.02 -33.77 -19.15
CA LYS A 20 -17.35 -34.10 -17.88
C LYS A 20 -16.55 -32.92 -17.30
N ASP A 21 -16.04 -32.02 -18.12
CA ASP A 21 -15.29 -30.82 -17.70
C ASP A 21 -16.21 -29.73 -17.12
N LEU A 22 -17.51 -29.79 -17.45
CA LEU A 22 -18.54 -28.90 -16.90
C LEU A 22 -19.02 -29.28 -15.49
N PHE A 23 -18.81 -30.52 -15.05
CA PHE A 23 -19.44 -31.03 -13.82
C PHE A 23 -18.48 -31.69 -12.81
N TYR A 24 -17.20 -31.92 -13.13
CA TYR A 24 -16.29 -32.68 -12.26
C TYR A 24 -15.01 -31.99 -11.79
N GLU A 25 -14.84 -30.69 -12.03
CA GLU A 25 -13.85 -29.91 -11.27
C GLU A 25 -14.56 -28.94 -10.33
N THR A 26 -14.20 -29.04 -9.05
CA THR A 26 -14.48 -28.07 -8.00
C THR A 26 -13.97 -26.68 -8.42
N PHE A 27 -14.73 -26.00 -9.26
CA PHE A 27 -14.60 -24.56 -9.46
C PHE A 27 -15.13 -23.90 -8.19
N GLU A 28 -14.22 -23.59 -7.25
CA GLU A 28 -14.38 -22.29 -6.59
C GLU A 28 -14.43 -21.27 -7.72
N PRO A 29 -15.52 -20.50 -7.87
CA PRO A 29 -15.59 -19.51 -8.94
C PRO A 29 -14.40 -18.59 -8.73
N ASP A 30 -13.51 -18.56 -9.70
CA ASP A 30 -12.36 -17.68 -9.69
C ASP A 30 -12.94 -16.26 -9.72
N ILE A 31 -13.08 -15.68 -8.52
CA ILE A 31 -13.71 -14.38 -8.27
C ILE A 31 -13.02 -13.42 -9.23
N LEU A 32 -13.76 -12.96 -10.24
CA LEU A 32 -13.22 -12.14 -11.32
C LEU A 32 -12.38 -11.02 -10.70
N LEU A 33 -11.23 -10.72 -11.30
CA LEU A 33 -10.32 -9.68 -10.78
C LEU A 33 -11.05 -8.35 -10.48
N SER A 34 -12.11 -8.05 -11.23
CA SER A 34 -13.01 -6.91 -11.00
C SER A 34 -13.77 -6.99 -9.66
N GLU A 35 -14.25 -8.16 -9.28
CA GLU A 35 -14.97 -8.41 -8.01
C GLU A 35 -14.00 -8.38 -6.82
N ARG A 36 -12.77 -8.88 -6.99
CA ARG A 36 -11.73 -8.77 -5.95
C ARG A 36 -11.35 -7.31 -5.69
N VAL A 37 -11.17 -6.52 -6.75
CA VAL A 37 -10.90 -5.07 -6.65
C VAL A 37 -12.10 -4.31 -6.06
N ALA A 38 -13.34 -4.67 -6.43
CA ALA A 38 -14.54 -4.07 -5.87
C ALA A 38 -14.67 -4.34 -4.36
N LYS A 39 -14.38 -5.57 -3.92
CA LYS A 39 -14.40 -5.98 -2.51
C LYS A 39 -13.33 -5.26 -1.68
N GLU A 40 -12.14 -5.07 -2.22
CA GLU A 40 -11.09 -4.28 -1.56
C GLU A 40 -11.46 -2.79 -1.43
N ARG A 41 -12.05 -2.21 -2.48
CA ARG A 41 -12.58 -0.84 -2.41
C ARG A 41 -13.68 -0.70 -1.38
N ALA A 42 -14.61 -1.64 -1.32
CA ALA A 42 -15.68 -1.65 -0.32
C ALA A 42 -15.12 -1.71 1.11
N LYS A 43 -14.16 -2.60 1.38
CA LYS A 43 -13.48 -2.68 2.69
C LYS A 43 -12.75 -1.39 3.05
N LYS A 44 -12.11 -0.73 2.07
CA LYS A 44 -11.42 0.55 2.32
C LYS A 44 -12.39 1.66 2.69
N VAL A 45 -13.54 1.73 2.00
CA VAL A 45 -14.60 2.70 2.29
C VAL A 45 -15.24 2.43 3.67
N GLU A 46 -15.51 1.17 3.98
CA GLU A 46 -16.02 0.76 5.30
C GLU A 46 -15.06 1.17 6.43
N GLY A 47 -13.76 0.95 6.25
CA GLY A 47 -12.73 1.38 7.21
C GLY A 47 -12.69 2.90 7.43
N ILE A 48 -12.90 3.69 6.37
CA ILE A 48 -12.98 5.16 6.49
C ILE A 48 -14.21 5.57 7.30
N TYR A 49 -15.37 4.95 7.05
CA TYR A 49 -16.61 5.24 7.78
C TYR A 49 -16.50 4.86 9.26
N GLN A 50 -15.95 3.69 9.57
CA GLN A 50 -15.74 3.26 10.96
C GLN A 50 -14.76 4.19 11.69
N ALA A 51 -13.67 4.60 11.04
CA ALA A 51 -12.72 5.55 11.63
C ALA A 51 -13.36 6.93 11.90
N ALA A 52 -14.23 7.40 11.01
CA ALA A 52 -14.96 8.65 11.19
C ALA A 52 -15.97 8.56 12.37
N LEU A 53 -16.67 7.42 12.50
CA LEU A 53 -17.58 7.18 13.62
C LEU A 53 -16.86 7.15 14.97
N CYS A 54 -15.71 6.46 15.05
CA CYS A 54 -14.90 6.43 16.27
C CYS A 54 -14.44 7.83 16.68
N LYS A 55 -13.94 8.63 15.73
CA LYS A 55 -13.55 10.02 15.98
C LYS A 55 -14.71 10.87 16.50
N LEU A 56 -15.87 10.76 15.86
CA LEU A 56 -17.05 11.54 16.26
C LEU A 56 -17.52 11.19 17.68
N GLN A 57 -17.47 9.91 18.06
CA GLN A 57 -17.76 9.48 19.42
C GLN A 57 -16.73 9.97 20.44
N GLU A 58 -15.45 9.97 20.10
CA GLU A 58 -14.39 10.49 20.97
C GLU A 58 -14.50 12.01 21.16
N ASP A 59 -14.80 12.75 20.10
CA ASP A 59 -15.04 14.19 20.15
C ASP A 59 -16.25 14.53 21.03
N GLU A 60 -17.37 13.79 20.89
CA GLU A 60 -18.55 13.95 21.75
C GLU A 60 -18.23 13.68 23.22
N LYS A 61 -17.45 12.62 23.50
CA LYS A 61 -17.01 12.26 24.86
C LYS A 61 -16.12 13.36 25.44
N GLN A 62 -15.25 13.95 24.62
CA GLN A 62 -14.37 15.03 25.03
C GLN A 62 -15.14 16.33 25.29
N GLU A 63 -16.14 16.66 24.48
CA GLU A 63 -17.02 17.81 24.73
C GLU A 63 -17.89 17.63 25.98
N ARG A 64 -18.42 16.42 26.22
CA ARG A 64 -19.13 16.12 27.48
C ARG A 64 -18.24 16.34 28.70
N LYS A 65 -16.98 15.88 28.64
CA LYS A 65 -15.99 16.13 29.70
C LYS A 65 -15.74 17.63 29.90
N LYS A 66 -15.55 18.40 28.82
CA LYS A 66 -15.36 19.86 28.90
C LYS A 66 -16.58 20.60 29.46
N ARG A 67 -17.79 20.15 29.15
CA ARG A 67 -19.03 20.71 29.74
C ARG A 67 -19.10 20.41 31.23
N LEU A 68 -18.78 19.18 31.63
CA LEU A 68 -18.78 18.77 33.04
C LEU A 68 -17.76 19.56 33.87
N SER A 69 -16.53 19.74 33.36
CA SER A 69 -15.51 20.51 34.07
C SER A 69 -15.85 22.00 34.16
N ARG A 70 -16.53 22.58 33.16
CA ARG A 70 -17.06 23.95 33.27
C ARG A 70 -18.11 24.08 34.39
N MET A 71 -19.03 23.12 34.51
CA MET A 71 -20.00 23.09 35.62
C MET A 71 -19.31 23.01 36.98
N ILE A 72 -18.36 22.08 37.16
CA ILE A 72 -17.65 21.89 38.43
C ILE A 72 -16.90 23.17 38.86
N ILE A 73 -16.26 23.87 37.92
CA ILE A 73 -15.57 25.13 38.19
C ILE A 73 -16.56 26.23 38.60
N GLN A 74 -17.74 26.25 38.00
CA GLN A 74 -18.78 27.23 38.30
C GLN A 74 -19.41 26.98 39.67
N ASP A 75 -19.71 25.72 40.02
CA ASP A 75 -20.24 25.32 41.33
C ASP A 75 -19.23 25.62 42.46
N TYR A 76 -17.94 25.37 42.23
CA TYR A 76 -16.88 25.70 43.18
C TYR A 76 -16.78 27.22 43.43
N LYS A 77 -16.85 28.04 42.36
CA LYS A 77 -16.84 29.50 42.49
C LYS A 77 -18.07 30.05 43.21
N SER A 78 -19.23 29.43 43.05
CA SER A 78 -20.46 29.81 43.76
C SER A 78 -20.42 29.46 45.24
N SER A 79 -19.80 28.33 45.61
CA SER A 79 -19.67 27.90 47.01
C SER A 79 -18.60 28.66 47.82
N ALA A 80 -17.63 29.30 47.16
CA ALA A 80 -16.55 30.04 47.82
C ALA A 80 -16.93 31.47 48.26
N GLN A 81 -18.15 31.93 47.99
CA GLN A 81 -18.64 33.26 48.39
C GLN A 81 -19.53 33.27 49.64
N GLU A 82 -19.86 32.13 50.24
CA GLU A 82 -20.62 32.10 51.49
C GLU A 82 -19.67 32.03 52.69
N THR A 83 -19.46 33.18 53.33
CA THR A 83 -18.80 33.30 54.63
C THR A 83 -19.79 32.99 55.76
N PRO A 84 -19.46 32.16 56.76
CA PRO A 84 -20.31 31.95 57.92
C PRO A 84 -19.98 32.96 59.03
N THR A 85 -20.96 33.78 59.39
CA THR A 85 -20.97 34.66 60.56
C THR A 85 -21.19 33.84 61.83
N ALA A 86 -20.23 33.81 62.76
CA ALA A 86 -20.49 33.47 64.17
C ALA A 86 -19.34 33.92 65.09
N ALA A 87 -19.60 34.96 65.89
CA ALA A 87 -18.88 35.20 67.13
C ALA A 87 -19.88 35.72 68.17
N GLN A 88 -20.57 34.79 68.84
CA GLN A 88 -21.27 35.08 70.09
C GLN A 88 -20.42 34.56 71.25
N SER A 89 -19.79 35.52 71.93
CA SER A 89 -19.12 35.33 73.22
C SER A 89 -20.19 35.09 74.29
N ILE A 90 -20.19 33.89 74.88
CA ILE A 90 -20.98 33.57 76.07
C ILE A 90 -20.09 33.83 77.28
N THR A 91 -20.26 34.98 77.92
CA THR A 91 -19.75 35.27 79.26
C THR A 91 -20.63 34.55 80.29
N CYS A 92 -20.01 33.66 81.07
CA CYS A 92 -20.64 32.89 82.14
C CYS A 92 -21.08 33.81 83.30
N ALA A 93 -22.38 34.04 83.42
CA ALA A 93 -23.04 34.77 84.49
C ALA A 93 -23.24 33.88 85.74
N SER A 94 -22.16 33.38 86.35
CA SER A 94 -22.25 32.56 87.58
C SER A 94 -21.13 32.86 88.57
N CYS A 95 -20.85 34.14 88.81
CA CYS A 95 -19.99 34.58 89.91
C CYS A 95 -20.65 35.75 90.64
N GLN A 96 -21.85 35.54 91.16
CA GLN A 96 -22.43 36.42 92.16
C GLN A 96 -23.17 35.60 93.21
N ASN A 97 -22.74 35.83 94.45
CA ASN A 97 -23.40 35.61 95.74
C ASN A 97 -22.69 34.61 96.65
N LEU A 98 -22.08 35.13 97.72
CA LEU A 98 -22.37 34.77 99.12
C LEU A 98 -21.28 35.31 100.06
N ILE A 99 -21.35 36.60 100.44
CA ILE A 99 -20.92 37.01 101.80
C ILE A 99 -21.82 38.17 102.24
N THR A 100 -22.97 37.83 102.83
CA THR A 100 -23.66 38.71 103.78
C THR A 100 -24.28 37.84 104.87
N SER A 101 -24.23 38.35 106.11
CA SER A 101 -24.90 37.89 107.35
C SER A 101 -24.24 36.68 108.05
N SER A 102 -24.17 36.56 109.37
CA SER A 102 -24.52 37.41 110.52
C SER A 102 -24.07 36.62 111.77
N SER A 103 -23.71 37.33 112.85
CA SER A 103 -23.90 36.95 114.26
C SER A 103 -23.67 35.49 114.73
N LYS A 104 -22.64 35.35 115.56
CA LYS A 104 -22.42 34.39 116.67
C LYS A 104 -23.63 33.54 117.09
N THR A 105 -23.41 32.23 117.25
CA THR A 105 -23.66 31.45 118.49
C THR A 105 -22.92 30.11 118.47
N VAL A 106 -22.66 29.61 119.67
CA VAL A 106 -21.70 28.57 120.05
C VAL A 106 -22.31 27.17 119.95
N GLY A 107 -21.53 26.23 119.40
CA GLY A 107 -21.73 24.78 119.51
C GLY A 107 -20.62 24.05 118.73
N ALA A 108 -19.62 23.51 119.43
CA ALA A 108 -18.63 22.60 118.83
C ALA A 108 -19.33 21.26 118.48
N PRO A 109 -19.03 20.61 117.34
CA PRO A 109 -17.76 19.89 117.18
C PRO A 109 -17.10 20.08 115.80
N ASP A 110 -15.90 19.54 115.65
CA ASP A 110 -15.02 19.56 114.46
C ASP A 110 -14.14 20.81 114.32
N SER A 111 -13.29 21.04 115.33
CA SER A 111 -12.04 21.77 115.09
C SER A 111 -11.23 20.99 114.06
N CYS A 112 -11.08 21.55 112.86
CA CYS A 112 -10.27 20.95 111.79
C CYS A 112 -8.90 20.54 112.35
N ILE A 113 -8.53 19.26 112.20
CA ILE A 113 -7.26 18.68 112.68
C ILE A 113 -6.05 19.34 111.99
N TRP A 114 -6.28 20.01 110.87
CA TRP A 114 -5.25 20.61 110.01
C TRP A 114 -5.07 22.09 110.33
N SER A 115 -3.82 22.54 110.35
CA SER A 115 -3.50 23.96 110.41
C SER A 115 -3.89 24.67 109.11
N GLU A 116 -4.19 25.97 109.20
CA GLU A 116 -4.50 26.80 108.02
C GLU A 116 -3.38 26.75 106.96
N HIS A 117 -2.13 26.62 107.40
CA HIS A 117 -0.98 26.47 106.52
C HIS A 117 -1.01 25.13 105.74
N GLU A 118 -1.31 24.01 106.38
CA GLU A 118 -1.40 22.70 105.74
C GLU A 118 -2.57 22.63 104.75
N LEU A 119 -3.70 23.27 105.07
CA LEU A 119 -4.84 23.39 104.14
C LEU A 119 -4.49 24.22 102.90
N ASN A 120 -3.74 25.31 103.07
CA ASN A 120 -3.29 26.14 101.94
C ASN A 120 -2.27 25.39 101.06
N LEU A 121 -1.35 24.64 101.65
CA LEU A 121 -0.39 23.80 100.91
C LEU A 121 -1.12 22.70 100.12
N LEU A 122 -2.11 22.03 100.73
CA LEU A 122 -2.91 21.02 100.05
C LEU A 122 -3.72 21.61 98.89
N ARG A 123 -4.31 22.79 99.06
CA ARG A 123 -5.01 23.52 97.98
C ARG A 123 -4.05 23.89 96.85
N GLN A 124 -2.84 24.34 97.17
CA GLN A 124 -1.83 24.69 96.19
C GLN A 124 -1.39 23.47 95.37
N GLU A 125 -1.09 22.34 96.01
CA GLU A 125 -0.73 21.09 95.33
C GLU A 125 -1.90 20.52 94.52
N MET A 126 -3.15 20.59 95.02
CA MET A 126 -4.34 20.21 94.25
C MET A 126 -4.48 21.08 92.99
N ASN A 127 -4.34 22.41 93.13
CA ASN A 127 -4.43 23.34 92.01
C ASN A 127 -3.30 23.10 90.99
N LYS A 128 -2.08 22.83 91.46
CA LYS A 128 -0.94 22.48 90.61
C LYS A 128 -1.22 21.19 89.84
N LYS A 129 -1.64 20.11 90.51
CA LYS A 129 -2.02 18.84 89.87
C LYS A 129 -3.17 19.01 88.88
N HIS A 130 -4.14 19.86 89.20
CA HIS A 130 -5.24 20.19 88.29
C HIS A 130 -4.73 20.91 87.03
N SER A 131 -3.87 21.92 87.18
CA SER A 131 -3.24 22.64 86.05
C SER A 131 -2.35 21.74 85.19
N GLU A 132 -1.54 20.86 85.80
CA GLU A 132 -0.75 19.85 85.11
C GLU A 132 -1.66 18.88 84.33
N GLY A 133 -2.76 18.44 84.94
CA GLY A 133 -3.77 17.60 84.28
C GLY A 133 -4.43 18.28 83.08
N ILE A 134 -4.79 19.56 83.20
CA ILE A 134 -5.31 20.36 82.09
C ILE A 134 -4.26 20.49 80.98
N GLN A 135 -3.01 20.80 81.32
CA GLN A 135 -1.92 20.95 80.36
C GLN A 135 -1.67 19.65 79.57
N LEU A 136 -1.58 18.51 80.26
CA LEU A 136 -1.41 17.21 79.63
C LEU A 136 -2.60 16.85 78.75
N LYS A 137 -3.82 17.21 79.14
CA LYS A 137 -5.02 17.00 78.32
C LYS A 137 -4.98 17.83 77.04
N LEU A 138 -4.60 19.11 77.13
CA LEU A 138 -4.43 19.98 75.96
C LEU A 138 -3.34 19.44 75.01
N GLN A 139 -2.21 18.98 75.56
CA GLN A 139 -1.15 18.35 74.76
C GLN A 139 -1.63 17.06 74.09
N LEU A 140 -2.38 16.22 74.80
CA LEU A 140 -2.94 15.00 74.25
C LEU A 140 -3.93 15.30 73.11
N ASP A 141 -4.79 16.31 73.27
CA ASP A 141 -5.77 16.69 72.25
C ASP A 141 -5.08 17.33 71.02
N ALA A 142 -4.00 18.11 71.21
CA ALA A 142 -3.15 18.59 70.11
C ALA A 142 -2.50 17.42 69.34
N CYS A 143 -1.89 16.46 70.03
CA CYS A 143 -1.30 15.28 69.39
C CYS A 143 -2.34 14.43 68.65
N LYS A 144 -3.57 14.30 69.17
CA LYS A 144 -4.66 13.60 68.46
C LYS A 144 -5.04 14.32 67.16
N LEU A 145 -5.11 15.66 67.20
CA LEU A 145 -5.41 16.47 66.01
C LEU A 145 -4.31 16.28 64.95
N GLU A 146 -3.04 16.46 65.32
CA GLU A 146 -1.90 16.23 64.41
C GLU A 146 -1.91 14.83 63.81
N LEU A 147 -2.21 13.80 64.62
CA LEU A 147 -2.29 12.42 64.14
C LEU A 147 -3.43 12.24 63.13
N SER A 148 -4.58 12.88 63.35
CA SER A 148 -5.70 12.85 62.41
C SER A 148 -5.35 13.54 61.08
N GLU A 149 -4.66 14.68 61.12
CA GLU A 149 -4.19 15.39 59.93
C GLU A 149 -3.11 14.62 59.17
N LEU A 150 -2.17 13.99 59.87
CA LEU A 150 -1.17 13.13 59.23
C LEU A 150 -1.82 11.91 58.58
N LYS A 151 -2.87 11.35 59.19
CA LYS A 151 -3.64 10.26 58.58
C LYS A 151 -4.37 10.69 57.31
N THR A 152 -4.94 11.88 57.26
CA THR A 152 -5.61 12.39 56.03
C THR A 152 -4.57 12.65 54.95
N LYS A 153 -3.48 13.37 55.26
CA LYS A 153 -2.36 13.62 54.34
C LYS A 153 -1.74 12.34 53.79
N ARG A 154 -1.59 11.31 54.63
CA ARG A 154 -1.10 10.00 54.19
C ARG A 154 -2.05 9.36 53.17
N LYS A 155 -3.36 9.38 53.43
CA LYS A 155 -4.35 8.82 52.50
C LYS A 155 -4.38 9.58 51.18
N GLU A 156 -4.29 10.90 51.22
CA GLU A 156 -4.24 11.77 50.04
C GLU A 156 -3.01 11.44 49.18
N THR A 157 -1.83 11.40 49.79
CA THR A 157 -0.59 11.07 49.07
C THR A 157 -0.57 9.63 48.53
N GLU A 158 -1.15 8.65 49.25
CA GLU A 158 -1.33 7.28 48.74
C GLU A 158 -2.25 7.25 47.50
N GLN A 159 -3.33 8.04 47.48
CA GLN A 159 -4.24 8.14 46.33
C GLN A 159 -3.57 8.82 45.13
N GLU A 160 -2.86 9.92 45.34
CA GLU A 160 -2.11 10.62 44.29
C GLU A 160 -1.04 9.71 43.66
N LEU A 161 -0.33 8.95 44.50
CA LEU A 161 0.70 8.03 44.05
C LEU A 161 0.07 6.92 43.19
N GLU A 162 -1.06 6.35 43.60
CA GLU A 162 -1.76 5.33 42.83
C GLU A 162 -2.30 5.88 41.49
N ALA A 163 -2.80 7.11 41.48
CA ALA A 163 -3.20 7.79 40.25
C ALA A 163 -2.02 7.96 39.28
N LEU A 164 -0.87 8.45 39.77
CA LEU A 164 0.34 8.62 38.97
C LEU A 164 0.88 7.28 38.43
N ARG A 165 0.79 6.19 39.22
CA ARG A 165 1.14 4.84 38.74
C ARG A 165 0.22 4.40 37.61
N ALA A 166 -1.08 4.64 37.73
CA ALA A 166 -2.04 4.30 36.69
C ALA A 166 -1.78 5.08 35.39
N GLU A 167 -1.49 6.38 35.48
CA GLU A 167 -1.11 7.21 34.34
C GLU A 167 0.20 6.75 33.69
N LEU A 168 1.22 6.42 34.49
CA LEU A 168 2.48 5.88 33.99
C LEU A 168 2.26 4.55 33.24
N ALA A 169 1.43 3.67 33.78
CA ALA A 169 1.09 2.40 33.13
C ALA A 169 0.34 2.64 31.80
N ALA A 170 -0.59 3.59 31.75
CA ALA A 170 -1.30 3.97 30.54
C ALA A 170 -0.34 4.54 29.47
N SER A 171 0.58 5.42 29.88
CA SER A 171 1.61 5.99 29.00
C SER A 171 2.54 4.91 28.43
N LYS A 172 3.00 3.96 29.27
CA LYS A 172 3.80 2.83 28.82
C LYS A 172 3.08 2.00 27.76
N ARG A 173 1.83 1.59 28.02
CA ARG A 173 1.02 0.85 27.03
C ARG A 173 0.85 1.63 25.73
N TYR A 174 0.61 2.94 25.80
CA TYR A 174 0.48 3.78 24.62
C TYR A 174 1.77 3.84 23.79
N THR A 175 2.93 3.99 24.45
CA THR A 175 4.23 3.99 23.78
C THR A 175 4.57 2.64 23.15
N GLU A 176 4.24 1.54 23.82
CA GLU A 176 4.37 0.18 23.28
C GLU A 176 3.51 -0.01 22.02
N CYS A 177 2.24 0.39 22.06
CA CYS A 177 1.36 0.36 20.89
C CYS A 177 1.92 1.18 19.72
N LYS A 178 2.41 2.40 19.98
CA LYS A 178 3.06 3.23 18.96
C LYS A 178 4.30 2.57 18.37
N ASN A 179 5.12 1.93 19.20
CA ASN A 179 6.31 1.23 18.74
C ASN A 179 5.97 0.04 17.83
N VAL A 180 4.92 -0.71 18.14
CA VAL A 180 4.42 -1.78 17.28
C VAL A 180 3.94 -1.22 15.94
N PHE A 181 3.18 -0.12 15.96
CA PHE A 181 2.71 0.54 14.74
C PHE A 181 3.88 1.05 13.88
N LEU A 182 4.89 1.69 14.49
CA LEU A 182 6.10 2.15 13.79
C LEU A 182 6.85 0.98 13.14
N LYS A 183 7.04 -0.13 13.85
CA LYS A 183 7.68 -1.33 13.27
C LYS A 183 6.89 -1.91 12.11
N HIS A 184 5.56 -1.88 12.18
CA HIS A 184 4.70 -2.30 11.06
C HIS A 184 4.89 -1.39 9.85
N MET A 185 4.84 -0.07 10.05
CA MET A 185 5.06 0.92 8.98
C MET A 185 6.44 0.74 8.32
N GLN A 186 7.50 0.57 9.11
CA GLN A 186 8.85 0.32 8.57
C GLN A 186 8.92 -0.93 7.69
N LYS A 187 8.20 -2.01 8.05
CA LYS A 187 8.14 -3.22 7.22
C LYS A 187 7.39 -2.98 5.92
N GLU A 188 6.28 -2.24 5.96
CA GLU A 188 5.51 -1.89 4.76
C GLU A 188 6.31 -0.97 3.83
N ASP A 189 7.06 -0.01 4.37
CA ASP A 189 7.94 0.84 3.58
C ASP A 189 9.05 0.02 2.93
N ALA A 190 9.69 -0.89 3.66
CA ALA A 190 10.71 -1.79 3.09
C ALA A 190 10.16 -2.70 1.98
N LYS A 191 8.91 -3.17 2.10
CA LYS A 191 8.24 -3.94 1.03
C LYS A 191 8.01 -3.10 -0.22
N LYS A 192 7.50 -1.88 -0.05
CA LYS A 192 7.27 -0.95 -1.17
C LYS A 192 8.57 -0.57 -1.84
N ASP A 193 9.64 -0.34 -1.08
CA ASP A 193 10.96 -0.07 -1.64
C ASP A 193 11.47 -1.25 -2.47
N ALA A 194 11.30 -2.48 -1.99
CA ALA A 194 11.66 -3.68 -2.74
C ALA A 194 10.85 -3.80 -4.06
N GLU A 195 9.54 -3.54 -4.01
CA GLU A 195 8.67 -3.51 -5.19
C GLU A 195 9.10 -2.44 -6.20
N ILE A 196 9.39 -1.22 -5.73
CA ILE A 196 9.88 -0.13 -6.57
C ILE A 196 11.21 -0.51 -7.24
N GLN A 197 12.13 -1.14 -6.51
CA GLN A 197 13.41 -1.58 -7.10
C GLN A 197 13.22 -2.68 -8.14
N PHE A 198 12.29 -3.62 -7.89
CA PHE A 198 11.92 -4.64 -8.85
C PHE A 198 11.34 -4.04 -10.13
N LEU A 199 10.35 -3.14 -10.01
CA LEU A 199 9.73 -2.47 -11.16
C LEU A 199 10.73 -1.61 -11.93
N LYS A 200 11.64 -0.92 -11.24
CA LYS A 200 12.74 -0.17 -11.89
C LYS A 200 13.65 -1.10 -12.69
N LYS A 201 13.93 -2.31 -12.18
CA LYS A 201 14.73 -3.29 -12.91
C LYS A 201 13.98 -3.79 -14.15
N ASP A 202 12.72 -4.23 -14.00
CA ASP A 202 11.90 -4.68 -15.13
C ASP A 202 11.79 -3.61 -16.21
N GLN A 203 11.54 -2.35 -15.83
CA GLN A 203 11.49 -1.24 -16.77
C GLN A 203 12.81 -1.09 -17.55
N ARG A 204 13.97 -1.17 -16.89
CA ARG A 204 15.27 -1.11 -17.57
C ARG A 204 15.46 -2.29 -18.53
N ASP A 205 15.08 -3.49 -18.11
CA ASP A 205 15.20 -4.70 -18.93
C ASP A 205 14.31 -4.59 -20.18
N LYS A 206 13.08 -4.06 -20.05
CA LYS A 206 12.20 -3.79 -21.19
C LYS A 206 12.71 -2.70 -22.12
N VAL A 207 13.30 -1.62 -21.59
CA VAL A 207 13.93 -0.58 -22.40
C VAL A 207 15.09 -1.16 -23.21
N ASN A 208 15.92 -2.00 -22.59
CA ASN A 208 17.02 -2.69 -23.28
C ASN A 208 16.50 -3.64 -24.38
N MET A 209 15.44 -4.40 -24.10
CA MET A 209 14.79 -5.27 -25.08
C MET A 209 14.26 -4.47 -26.28
N LEU A 210 13.56 -3.36 -26.03
CA LEU A 210 13.06 -2.47 -27.07
C LEU A 210 14.19 -1.89 -27.92
N HIS A 211 15.30 -1.49 -27.28
CA HIS A 211 16.48 -1.00 -27.99
C HIS A 211 17.06 -2.08 -28.93
N ASN A 212 17.22 -3.31 -28.44
CA ASN A 212 17.72 -4.43 -29.24
C ASN A 212 16.78 -4.77 -30.41
N LEU A 213 15.48 -4.77 -30.18
CA LEU A 213 14.47 -4.98 -31.23
C LEU A 213 14.52 -3.87 -32.28
N THR A 214 14.66 -2.62 -31.85
CA THR A 214 14.77 -1.47 -32.75
C THR A 214 16.01 -1.58 -33.63
N ASN A 215 17.15 -1.95 -33.05
CA ASN A 215 18.41 -2.17 -33.78
C ASN A 215 18.27 -3.31 -34.79
N SER A 216 17.65 -4.43 -34.38
CA SER A 216 17.41 -5.59 -35.26
C SER A 216 16.50 -5.21 -36.43
N LEU A 217 15.43 -4.45 -36.17
CA LEU A 217 14.51 -3.96 -37.20
C LEU A 217 15.24 -3.04 -38.19
N GLN A 218 16.07 -2.12 -37.70
CA GLN A 218 16.88 -1.25 -38.56
C GLN A 218 17.89 -2.05 -39.40
N GLN A 219 18.47 -3.11 -38.84
CA GLN A 219 19.38 -3.99 -39.57
C GLN A 219 18.64 -4.74 -40.69
N THR A 220 17.53 -5.40 -40.38
CA THR A 220 16.71 -6.10 -41.39
C THR A 220 16.20 -5.14 -42.48
N ARG A 221 15.88 -3.89 -42.13
CA ARG A 221 15.46 -2.88 -43.10
C ARG A 221 16.59 -2.50 -44.07
N ARG A 222 17.84 -2.43 -43.59
CA ARG A 222 19.01 -2.21 -44.44
C ARG A 222 19.25 -3.40 -45.36
N GLU A 223 19.22 -4.62 -44.82
CA GLU A 223 19.38 -5.85 -45.61
C GLU A 223 18.31 -5.98 -46.70
N MET A 224 17.06 -5.60 -46.39
CA MET A 224 15.96 -5.58 -47.37
C MET A 224 16.24 -4.58 -48.50
N GLN A 225 16.75 -3.39 -48.20
CA GLN A 225 17.12 -2.40 -49.21
C GLN A 225 18.28 -2.89 -50.09
N ASP A 226 19.29 -3.50 -49.48
CA ASP A 226 20.44 -4.06 -50.21
C ASP A 226 20.01 -5.19 -51.16
N LEU A 227 19.17 -6.11 -50.69
CA LEU A 227 18.60 -7.18 -51.52
C LEU A 227 17.72 -6.63 -52.64
N GLN A 228 16.96 -5.55 -52.39
CA GLN A 228 16.15 -4.91 -53.41
C GLN A 228 17.02 -4.29 -54.51
N LEU A 229 18.14 -3.66 -54.15
CA LEU A 229 19.10 -3.14 -55.13
C LEU A 229 19.72 -4.28 -55.95
N GLN A 230 20.19 -5.34 -55.32
CA GLN A 230 20.73 -6.51 -56.01
C GLN A 230 19.72 -7.16 -56.97
N ASN A 231 18.45 -7.24 -56.57
CA ASN A 231 17.41 -7.80 -57.42
C ASN A 231 17.17 -6.91 -58.66
N ASN A 232 17.19 -5.58 -58.50
CA ASN A 232 17.07 -4.65 -59.62
C ASN A 232 18.25 -4.79 -60.61
N ASP A 233 19.47 -4.93 -60.08
CA ASP A 233 20.67 -5.12 -60.90
C ASP A 233 20.61 -6.43 -61.70
N LEU A 234 20.22 -7.53 -61.04
CA LEU A 234 20.01 -8.82 -61.69
C LEU A 234 18.88 -8.76 -62.74
N GLU A 235 17.79 -8.04 -62.47
CA GLU A 235 16.71 -7.86 -63.45
C GLU A 235 17.22 -7.12 -64.70
N TYR A 236 18.07 -6.11 -64.52
CA TYR A 236 18.70 -5.41 -65.64
C TYR A 236 19.65 -6.33 -66.42
N GLU A 237 20.49 -7.10 -65.74
CA GLU A 237 21.40 -8.06 -66.37
C GLU A 237 20.64 -9.12 -67.17
N VAL A 238 19.56 -9.68 -66.61
CA VAL A 238 18.69 -10.64 -67.32
C VAL A 238 18.05 -10.00 -68.56
N LYS A 239 17.58 -8.75 -68.47
CA LYS A 239 17.02 -8.04 -69.64
C LYS A 239 18.07 -7.84 -70.72
N SER A 240 19.28 -7.45 -70.36
CA SER A 240 20.40 -7.24 -71.29
C SER A 240 20.80 -8.56 -71.97
N LEU A 241 20.98 -9.63 -71.20
CA LEU A 241 21.30 -10.96 -71.72
C LEU A 241 20.21 -11.49 -72.68
N ARG A 242 18.92 -11.27 -72.37
CA ARG A 242 17.81 -11.63 -73.28
C ARG A 242 17.90 -10.87 -74.61
N GLN A 243 18.23 -9.57 -74.58
CA GLN A 243 18.41 -8.78 -75.79
C GLN A 243 19.59 -9.27 -76.61
N GLN A 244 20.73 -9.52 -75.96
CA GLN A 244 21.92 -10.06 -76.60
C GLN A 244 21.64 -11.43 -77.26
N GLN A 245 21.04 -12.36 -76.52
CA GLN A 245 20.66 -13.67 -77.04
C GLN A 245 19.69 -13.55 -78.23
N GLY A 246 18.76 -12.59 -78.19
CA GLY A 246 17.87 -12.27 -79.31
C GLY A 246 18.63 -11.87 -80.58
N LEU A 247 19.61 -10.97 -80.44
CA LEU A 247 20.47 -10.53 -81.55
C LEU A 247 21.34 -11.67 -82.09
N GLU A 248 21.95 -12.46 -81.21
CA GLU A 248 22.76 -13.63 -81.59
C GLU A 248 21.94 -14.67 -82.35
N ASN A 249 20.70 -14.94 -81.90
CA ASN A 249 19.78 -15.83 -82.61
C ASN A 249 19.41 -15.31 -84.00
N ILE A 250 19.09 -14.00 -84.14
CA ILE A 250 18.82 -13.39 -85.44
C ILE A 250 20.03 -13.54 -86.36
N PHE A 251 21.22 -13.19 -85.88
CA PHE A 251 22.46 -13.31 -86.65
C PHE A 251 22.73 -14.75 -87.08
N ALA A 252 22.53 -15.73 -86.19
CA ALA A 252 22.70 -17.15 -86.50
C ALA A 252 21.74 -17.61 -87.60
N VAL A 253 20.46 -17.23 -87.52
CA VAL A 253 19.44 -17.57 -88.53
C VAL A 253 19.75 -16.92 -89.88
N GLU A 254 20.11 -15.63 -89.91
CA GLU A 254 20.46 -14.91 -91.14
C GLU A 254 21.70 -15.52 -91.80
N ASN A 255 22.73 -15.87 -91.00
CA ASN A 255 23.95 -16.49 -91.49
C ASN A 255 23.67 -17.89 -92.07
N MET A 256 22.81 -18.69 -91.42
CA MET A 256 22.35 -19.97 -91.99
C MET A 256 21.61 -19.76 -93.31
N LYS A 257 20.68 -18.79 -93.37
CA LYS A 257 19.94 -18.44 -94.59
C LYS A 257 20.87 -18.04 -95.74
N LEU A 258 21.89 -17.23 -95.46
CA LEU A 258 22.94 -16.86 -96.43
C LEU A 258 23.74 -18.07 -96.92
N LYS A 259 24.15 -18.97 -96.01
CA LYS A 259 24.87 -20.20 -96.37
C LYS A 259 24.01 -21.10 -97.28
N PHE A 260 22.73 -21.28 -96.95
CA PHE A 260 21.79 -22.03 -97.78
C PHE A 260 21.56 -21.37 -99.13
N SER A 261 21.34 -20.05 -99.17
CA SER A 261 21.17 -19.28 -100.41
C SER A 261 22.38 -19.44 -101.33
N ARG A 262 23.62 -19.33 -100.81
CA ARG A 262 24.84 -19.61 -101.58
C ARG A 262 24.91 -21.04 -102.11
N LYS A 263 24.43 -22.02 -101.35
CA LYS A 263 24.41 -23.42 -101.80
C LYS A 263 23.36 -23.63 -102.89
N VAL A 264 22.17 -23.05 -102.75
CA VAL A 264 21.11 -23.07 -103.76
C VAL A 264 21.56 -22.41 -105.06
N ASN A 265 22.21 -21.23 -104.98
CA ASN A 265 22.71 -20.54 -106.17
C ASN A 265 23.77 -21.36 -106.91
N ARG A 266 24.74 -21.96 -106.19
CA ARG A 266 25.71 -22.88 -106.80
C ARG A 266 25.05 -24.07 -107.50
N LEU A 267 24.08 -24.72 -106.85
CA LEU A 267 23.35 -25.82 -107.47
C LEU A 267 22.56 -25.36 -108.71
N ARG A 268 22.01 -24.14 -108.71
CA ARG A 268 21.35 -23.57 -109.89
C ARG A 268 22.34 -23.33 -111.03
N GLU A 269 23.50 -22.74 -110.74
CA GLU A 269 24.58 -22.54 -111.72
C GLU A 269 25.03 -23.89 -112.31
N GLU A 270 25.20 -24.92 -111.49
CA GLU A 270 25.51 -26.29 -111.94
C GLU A 270 24.39 -26.87 -112.83
N ILE A 271 23.12 -26.70 -112.47
CA ILE A 271 21.98 -27.15 -113.29
C ILE A 271 21.96 -26.43 -114.64
N GLU A 272 22.12 -25.10 -114.66
CA GLU A 272 22.14 -24.32 -115.90
C GLU A 272 23.34 -24.69 -116.78
N PHE A 273 24.51 -24.95 -116.18
CA PHE A 273 25.67 -25.48 -116.90
C PHE A 273 25.37 -26.84 -117.55
N ILE A 274 24.79 -27.79 -116.79
CA ILE A 274 24.41 -29.11 -117.33
C ILE A 274 23.36 -29.00 -118.43
N LYS A 275 22.37 -28.09 -118.28
CA LYS A 275 21.37 -27.83 -119.33
C LYS A 275 22.00 -27.30 -120.61
N ALA A 276 22.87 -26.29 -120.50
CA ALA A 276 23.58 -25.73 -121.64
C ALA A 276 24.48 -26.78 -122.32
N GLU A 277 25.13 -27.64 -121.53
CA GLU A 277 25.92 -28.75 -122.06
C GLU A 277 25.04 -29.78 -122.80
N LYS A 278 23.87 -30.12 -122.24
CA LYS A 278 22.89 -31.00 -122.88
C LYS A 278 22.36 -30.42 -124.19
N GLU A 279 22.04 -29.13 -124.23
CA GLU A 279 21.56 -28.42 -125.41
C GLU A 279 22.64 -28.39 -126.50
N LYS A 280 23.89 -28.08 -126.14
CA LYS A 280 25.04 -28.19 -127.04
C LYS A 280 25.25 -29.62 -127.58
N ARG A 281 25.05 -30.66 -126.76
CA ARG A 281 25.11 -32.07 -127.22
C ARG A 281 23.93 -32.43 -128.12
N SER A 282 22.72 -31.92 -127.85
CA SER A 282 21.56 -32.06 -128.73
C SER A 282 21.81 -31.43 -130.11
N ASP A 283 22.42 -30.25 -130.13
CA ASP A 283 22.81 -29.56 -131.37
C ASP A 283 23.89 -30.32 -132.14
N GLN A 284 24.87 -30.93 -131.45
CA GLN A 284 25.85 -31.82 -132.06
C GLN A 284 25.23 -33.11 -132.64
N VAL A 285 24.21 -33.68 -131.99
CA VAL A 285 23.47 -34.84 -132.51
C VAL A 285 22.61 -34.47 -133.72
N ASN A 286 22.04 -33.27 -133.76
CA ASN A 286 21.32 -32.76 -134.94
C ASN A 286 22.25 -32.47 -136.13
N ILE A 287 23.50 -32.05 -135.90
CA ILE A 287 24.52 -31.88 -136.96
C ILE A 287 25.01 -33.25 -137.46
N ALA A 288 25.20 -34.24 -136.58
CA ALA A 288 25.55 -35.62 -136.99
C ALA A 288 24.39 -36.34 -137.72
N GLY A 289 23.13 -36.00 -137.41
CA GLY A 289 21.95 -36.49 -138.14
C GLY A 289 21.77 -35.89 -139.54
N LEU A 290 22.33 -34.70 -139.80
CA LEU A 290 22.33 -34.05 -141.13
C LEU A 290 23.52 -34.47 -142.01
N ALA A 291 24.54 -35.12 -141.46
CA ALA A 291 25.67 -35.69 -142.23
C ALA A 291 25.39 -37.10 -142.79
N LEU A 292 24.18 -37.65 -142.59
CA LEU A 292 23.74 -38.97 -143.04
C LEU A 292 22.54 -38.91 -144.01
N LYS A 293 22.35 -37.80 -144.72
CA LYS A 293 21.43 -37.72 -145.88
C LYS A 293 22.16 -37.25 -147.12
#